data_AF-A0A3N5VMJ2-F1
#
_entry.id   AF-A0A3N5VMJ2-F1
#
_cell.length_a   1.000
_cell.length_b   1.000
_cell.length_c   1.000
_cell.angle_alpha   90.00
_cell.angle_beta   90.00
_cell.angle_gamma   90.00
#
_symmetry.space_group_name_H-M   'P 1'
#
loop_
_entity.id
_entity.type
_entity.pdbx_description
1 polymer ?
#
loop_
_entity_poly.entity_id
_entity_poly.type
_entity_poly.pdbx_seq_one_letter_code
_entity_poly.pdbx_strand_id
1 'polypeptide(L)'
;MHDVPGVPCKNYRRKPAVPQGDVRLIPLTDGLYAYVDAADYEWLSKWNWHITSGGYPARTENGRKILMHREIMQPPRGKVVDHHDGNKANNCRSNLRPCTQKENRRNSRKQRGTQSGFKGVYYREGRIFSQVRFEGRQRWLGYFPDEVSAARAYDYAAVQECGEFAGVNFPREWPPERRREVHAEYQATLKKEARRNARKARKIRTKERKKDTHKTRTKHARRRRESSSARAPHPARRKTSKSPPRTRRTQRPRTKMKRPQAGR
;
A
#
# COMPACT_ATOMS: atom_id res chain seq x y z
N MET A 1 31.12 -24.20 -16.18
CA MET A 1 29.86 -24.14 -16.95
C MET A 1 29.76 -22.75 -17.55
N HIS A 2 30.15 -22.63 -18.82
CA HIS A 2 30.37 -21.37 -19.52
C HIS A 2 29.03 -20.71 -19.92
N ASP A 3 29.01 -19.38 -20.05
CA ASP A 3 27.95 -18.68 -20.75
C ASP A 3 27.84 -19.26 -22.17
N VAL A 4 26.68 -19.81 -22.51
CA VAL A 4 26.48 -20.45 -23.82
C VAL A 4 26.37 -19.35 -24.87
N PRO A 5 27.25 -19.29 -25.89
CA PRO A 5 27.10 -18.36 -26.99
C PRO A 5 25.89 -18.79 -27.83
N GLY A 6 24.84 -17.97 -27.82
CA GLY A 6 23.58 -18.22 -28.54
C GLY A 6 22.45 -17.34 -28.00
N VAL A 7 21.31 -17.29 -28.70
CA VAL A 7 20.08 -16.65 -28.18
C VAL A 7 19.69 -17.41 -26.91
N PRO A 8 19.76 -16.78 -25.71
CA PRO A 8 19.45 -17.47 -24.47
C PRO A 8 18.04 -18.04 -24.57
N CYS A 9 17.85 -19.29 -24.16
CA CYS A 9 16.52 -19.89 -24.18
C CYS A 9 15.55 -19.00 -23.39
N LYS A 10 14.26 -18.94 -23.78
CA LYS A 10 13.27 -18.08 -23.09
C LYS A 10 13.14 -18.35 -21.59
N ASN A 11 13.61 -19.52 -21.14
CA ASN A 11 13.66 -19.94 -19.75
C ASN A 11 15.00 -19.66 -19.04
N TYR A 12 16.01 -19.15 -19.75
CA TYR A 12 17.32 -18.80 -19.18
C TYR A 12 17.16 -17.61 -18.25
N ARG A 13 17.56 -17.81 -17.00
CA ARG A 13 17.68 -16.74 -16.02
C ARG A 13 19.14 -16.57 -15.73
N ARG A 14 19.66 -15.35 -15.92
CA ARG A 14 21.01 -15.01 -15.50
C ARG A 14 21.20 -15.41 -14.03
N LYS A 15 22.32 -16.08 -13.75
CA LYS A 15 22.70 -16.41 -12.38
C LYS A 15 22.73 -15.10 -11.58
N PRO A 16 22.12 -15.05 -10.37
CA PRO A 16 22.25 -13.87 -9.53
C PRO A 16 23.73 -13.58 -9.28
N ALA A 17 24.07 -12.30 -9.19
CA ALA A 17 25.44 -11.90 -8.89
C ALA A 17 25.87 -12.50 -7.55
N VAL A 18 27.15 -12.84 -7.45
CA VAL A 18 27.73 -13.25 -6.17
C VAL A 18 27.69 -12.02 -5.24
N PRO A 19 27.31 -12.18 -3.96
CA PRO A 19 27.28 -11.06 -3.04
C PRO A 19 28.69 -10.48 -2.85
N GLN A 20 28.80 -9.16 -2.72
CA GLN A 20 30.07 -8.46 -2.48
C GLN A 20 30.34 -8.33 -0.98
N GLY A 21 31.63 -8.36 -0.59
CA GLY A 21 32.09 -8.16 0.80
C GLY A 21 32.60 -9.44 1.49
N ASP A 22 32.65 -9.42 2.82
CA ASP A 22 33.11 -10.52 3.67
C ASP A 22 32.04 -11.62 3.79
N VAL A 23 31.86 -12.33 2.69
CA VAL A 23 30.83 -13.36 2.52
C VAL A 23 31.46 -14.74 2.67
N ARG A 24 30.84 -15.61 3.45
CA ARG A 24 31.23 -17.02 3.59
C ARG A 24 30.14 -17.95 3.04
N LEU A 25 30.56 -19.15 2.65
CA LEU A 25 29.70 -20.17 2.06
C LEU A 25 29.42 -21.27 3.07
N ILE A 26 28.14 -21.52 3.35
CA ILE A 26 27.71 -22.68 4.14
C ILE A 26 27.25 -23.78 3.16
N PRO A 27 27.86 -24.99 3.21
CA PRO A 27 27.42 -26.11 2.39
C PRO A 27 26.02 -26.57 2.81
N LEU A 28 25.21 -26.91 1.81
CA LEU A 28 23.89 -27.50 1.96
C LEU A 28 23.95 -28.98 1.55
N THR A 29 23.00 -29.78 2.06
CA THR A 29 22.97 -31.24 1.84
C THR A 29 22.93 -31.65 0.36
N ASP A 30 22.38 -30.81 -0.53
CA ASP A 30 22.23 -31.10 -1.96
C ASP A 30 23.42 -30.63 -2.83
N GLY A 31 24.60 -30.41 -2.24
CA GLY A 31 25.77 -29.86 -2.95
C GLY A 31 25.63 -28.38 -3.34
N LEU A 32 24.61 -27.71 -2.80
CA LEU A 32 24.38 -26.28 -2.95
C LEU A 32 25.05 -25.50 -1.82
N TYR A 33 25.13 -24.18 -1.97
CA TYR A 33 25.70 -23.30 -0.95
C TYR A 33 24.76 -22.15 -0.63
N ALA A 34 24.76 -21.74 0.64
CA ALA A 34 24.17 -20.49 1.10
C ALA A 34 25.27 -19.46 1.37
N TYR A 35 25.02 -18.20 1.01
CA TYR A 35 25.90 -17.07 1.31
C TYR A 35 25.47 -16.44 2.63
N VAL A 36 26.42 -16.20 3.52
CA VAL A 36 26.21 -15.56 4.83
C VAL A 36 27.33 -14.57 5.10
N ASP A 37 27.09 -13.59 5.98
CA ASP A 37 28.16 -12.71 6.43
C ASP A 37 29.18 -13.49 7.28
N ALA A 38 30.45 -13.08 7.24
CA ALA A 38 31.51 -13.71 8.04
C ALA A 38 31.20 -13.74 9.54
N ALA A 39 30.54 -12.70 10.06
CA ALA A 39 30.10 -12.61 11.45
C ALA A 39 29.06 -13.68 11.83
N ASP A 40 28.27 -14.17 10.87
CA ASP A 40 27.24 -15.18 11.13
C ASP A 40 27.68 -16.60 10.85
N TYR A 41 28.78 -16.76 10.13
CA TYR A 41 29.26 -18.06 9.68
C TYR A 41 29.56 -19.03 10.83
N GLU A 42 30.26 -18.58 11.87
CA GLU A 42 30.75 -19.46 12.93
C GLU A 42 29.64 -20.13 13.74
N TRP A 43 28.53 -19.42 13.96
CA TRP A 43 27.40 -19.98 14.71
C TRP A 43 26.42 -20.71 13.80
N LEU A 44 26.25 -20.28 12.54
CA LEU A 44 25.38 -20.96 11.57
C LEU A 44 25.96 -22.29 11.06
N SER A 45 27.29 -22.41 10.97
CA SER A 45 27.98 -23.61 10.47
C SER A 45 27.90 -24.81 11.42
N LYS A 46 27.43 -24.60 12.66
CA LYS A 46 27.21 -25.65 13.66
C LYS A 46 26.10 -26.63 13.28
N TRP A 47 25.29 -26.29 12.28
CA TRP A 47 24.16 -27.11 11.87
C TRP A 47 24.23 -27.49 10.39
N ASN A 48 23.59 -28.61 10.08
CA ASN A 48 23.37 -29.06 8.71
C ASN A 48 22.10 -28.42 8.15
N TRP A 49 22.26 -27.71 7.04
CA TRP A 49 21.18 -27.00 6.36
C TRP A 49 20.82 -27.71 5.04
N HIS A 50 19.54 -27.72 4.68
CA HIS A 50 19.04 -28.24 3.41
C HIS A 50 18.22 -27.16 2.70
N ILE A 51 18.00 -27.32 1.38
CA ILE A 51 17.12 -26.41 0.65
C ILE A 51 15.68 -26.90 0.72
N THR A 52 14.76 -26.01 1.06
CA THR A 52 13.33 -26.32 1.01
C THR A 52 12.80 -26.31 -0.43
N SER A 53 11.62 -26.89 -0.66
CA SER A 53 10.89 -26.74 -1.94
C SER A 53 10.64 -25.28 -2.33
N GLY A 54 10.57 -24.39 -1.33
CA GLY A 54 10.50 -22.95 -1.51
C GLY A 54 11.81 -22.29 -1.90
N GLY A 55 12.94 -23.01 -1.95
CA GLY A 55 14.26 -22.50 -2.30
C GLY A 55 15.00 -21.81 -1.16
N TYR A 56 14.52 -21.92 0.08
CA TYR A 56 15.16 -21.31 1.25
C TYR A 56 16.01 -22.35 2.01
N PRO A 57 17.22 -21.98 2.48
CA PRO A 57 17.97 -22.79 3.42
C PRO A 57 17.20 -22.93 4.74
N ALA A 58 17.05 -24.17 5.19
CA ALA A 58 16.33 -24.51 6.41
C ALA A 58 17.00 -25.66 7.15
N ARG A 59 16.73 -25.74 8.45
CA ARG A 59 17.03 -26.89 9.30
C ARG A 59 15.76 -27.32 10.02
N THR A 60 15.74 -28.57 10.48
CA THR A 60 14.67 -29.09 11.32
C THR A 60 15.24 -29.35 12.70
N GLU A 61 14.64 -28.74 13.72
CA GLU A 61 15.04 -28.90 15.12
C GLU A 61 13.79 -29.18 15.94
N ASN A 62 13.77 -30.30 16.69
CA ASN A 62 12.63 -30.72 17.52
C ASN A 62 11.29 -30.73 16.76
N GLY A 63 11.30 -31.24 15.51
CA GLY A 63 10.13 -31.29 14.63
C GLY A 63 9.69 -29.94 14.04
N ARG A 64 10.40 -28.84 14.35
CA ARG A 64 10.10 -27.49 13.84
C ARG A 64 11.08 -27.11 12.74
N LYS A 65 10.55 -26.52 11.66
CA LYS A 65 11.36 -25.99 10.55
C LYS A 65 11.83 -24.57 10.88
N ILE A 66 13.15 -24.40 10.92
CA ILE A 66 13.83 -23.13 11.15
C ILE A 66 14.44 -22.67 9.82
N LEU A 67 14.15 -21.43 9.43
CA LEU A 67 14.64 -20.83 8.19
C LEU A 67 15.85 -19.95 8.49
N MET A 68 16.95 -20.12 7.73
CA MET A 68 18.21 -19.40 7.97
C MET A 68 18.02 -17.88 7.99
N HIS A 69 17.41 -17.31 6.95
CA HIS A 69 17.10 -15.87 6.89
C HIS A 69 16.22 -15.35 8.05
N ARG A 70 15.39 -16.18 8.67
CA ARG A 70 14.59 -15.77 9.84
C ARG A 70 15.39 -15.84 11.14
N GLU A 71 16.29 -16.81 11.25
CA GLU A 71 17.19 -16.96 12.39
C GLU A 71 18.14 -15.78 12.50
N ILE A 72 18.71 -15.33 11.37
CA ILE A 72 19.65 -14.20 11.31
C ILE A 72 18.97 -12.87 11.69
N MET A 73 17.75 -12.65 11.20
CA MET A 73 17.07 -11.34 11.32
C MET A 73 16.11 -11.22 12.49
N GLN A 74 15.71 -12.34 13.12
CA GLN A 74 14.77 -12.40 14.24
C GLN A 74 13.56 -11.44 14.10
N PRO A 75 12.79 -11.52 13.00
CA PRO A 75 11.73 -10.55 12.71
C PRO A 75 10.61 -10.65 13.77
N PRO A 76 9.98 -9.51 14.15
CA PRO A 76 8.87 -9.52 15.09
C PRO A 76 7.68 -10.33 14.54
N ARG A 77 6.82 -10.82 15.44
CA ARG A 77 5.66 -11.65 15.09
C ARG A 77 4.79 -10.94 14.04
N GLY A 78 4.43 -11.68 12.99
CA GLY A 78 3.63 -11.16 11.87
C GLY A 78 4.45 -10.57 10.71
N LYS A 79 5.76 -10.35 10.88
CA LYS A 79 6.66 -9.99 9.77
C LYS A 79 7.32 -11.22 9.14
N VAL A 80 7.62 -11.07 7.85
CA VAL A 80 8.43 -12.00 7.07
C VAL A 80 9.72 -11.30 6.67
N VAL A 81 10.74 -12.06 6.27
CA VAL A 81 12.02 -11.50 5.85
C VAL A 81 12.13 -11.69 4.34
N ASP A 82 12.25 -10.58 3.62
CA ASP A 82 12.40 -10.52 2.16
C ASP A 82 13.89 -10.40 1.79
N HIS A 83 14.22 -10.84 0.59
CA HIS A 83 15.58 -10.79 0.04
C HIS A 83 15.64 -9.71 -1.03
N HIS A 84 16.46 -8.68 -0.84
CA HIS A 84 16.53 -7.50 -1.73
C HIS A 84 16.84 -7.88 -3.19
N ASP A 85 17.72 -8.85 -3.41
CA ASP A 85 18.09 -9.39 -4.74
C ASP A 85 17.16 -10.52 -5.25
N GLY A 86 16.24 -11.00 -4.41
CA GLY A 86 15.38 -12.15 -4.66
C GLY A 86 16.13 -13.50 -4.77
N ASN A 87 17.42 -13.55 -4.45
CA ASN A 87 18.22 -14.75 -4.33
C ASN A 87 18.08 -15.32 -2.91
N LYS A 88 17.29 -16.38 -2.77
CA LYS A 88 16.97 -17.02 -1.49
C LYS A 88 18.16 -17.72 -0.83
N ALA A 89 19.23 -17.98 -1.58
CA ALA A 89 20.47 -18.52 -1.05
C ALA A 89 21.37 -17.42 -0.45
N ASN A 90 21.12 -16.15 -0.76
CA ASN A 90 21.87 -15.02 -0.22
C ASN A 90 21.26 -14.54 1.10
N ASN A 91 21.79 -15.06 2.21
CA ASN A 91 21.32 -14.79 3.57
C ASN A 91 22.19 -13.73 4.29
N CYS A 92 23.03 -12.98 3.57
CA CYS A 92 23.75 -11.83 4.14
C CYS A 92 22.75 -10.79 4.66
N ARG A 93 23.02 -10.19 5.83
CA ARG A 93 22.15 -9.21 6.49
C ARG A 93 21.82 -8.02 5.60
N SER A 94 22.78 -7.55 4.80
CA SER A 94 22.58 -6.46 3.84
C SER A 94 21.53 -6.78 2.76
N ASN A 95 21.32 -8.07 2.46
CA ASN A 95 20.30 -8.54 1.52
C ASN A 95 18.95 -8.83 2.20
N LEU A 96 18.91 -8.98 3.52
CA LEU A 96 17.70 -9.36 4.25
C LEU A 96 16.97 -8.13 4.81
N ARG A 97 15.64 -8.09 4.64
CA ARG A 97 14.81 -7.01 5.20
C ARG A 97 13.49 -7.49 5.79
N PRO A 98 13.11 -7.05 7.00
CA PRO A 98 11.80 -7.37 7.56
C PRO A 98 10.70 -6.61 6.81
N CYS A 99 9.69 -7.33 6.34
CA CYS A 99 8.56 -6.76 5.61
C CYS A 99 7.25 -7.47 5.94
N THR A 100 6.16 -6.92 5.43
CA THR A 100 4.84 -7.57 5.45
C THR A 100 4.73 -8.60 4.34
N GLN A 101 3.80 -9.55 4.48
CA GLN A 101 3.54 -10.53 3.41
C GLN A 101 3.07 -9.88 2.09
N LYS A 102 2.47 -8.68 2.15
CA LYS A 102 2.04 -7.95 0.95
C LYS A 102 3.25 -7.37 0.22
N GLU A 103 4.21 -6.80 0.95
CA GLU A 103 5.47 -6.29 0.41
C GLU A 103 6.32 -7.39 -0.18
N ASN A 104 6.50 -8.51 0.54
CA ASN A 104 7.24 -9.67 0.03
C ASN A 104 6.65 -10.19 -1.30
N ARG A 105 5.32 -10.23 -1.42
CA ARG A 105 4.65 -10.62 -2.68
C ARG A 105 4.89 -9.65 -3.83
N ARG A 106 5.08 -8.35 -3.56
CA ARG A 106 5.41 -7.36 -4.60
C ARG A 106 6.81 -7.60 -5.18
N ASN A 107 7.75 -8.07 -4.36
CA ASN A 107 9.11 -8.47 -4.78
C ASN A 107 9.16 -9.85 -5.48
N SER A 108 8.02 -10.48 -5.74
CA SER A 108 7.98 -11.76 -6.45
C SER A 108 8.52 -11.64 -7.87
N ARG A 109 9.29 -12.65 -8.27
CA ARG A 109 9.80 -12.78 -9.63
C ARG A 109 8.68 -13.25 -10.57
N LYS A 110 8.80 -12.91 -11.85
CA LYS A 110 7.90 -13.41 -12.89
C LYS A 110 7.92 -14.95 -12.93
N GLN A 111 6.76 -15.56 -13.19
CA GLN A 111 6.63 -17.01 -13.42
C GLN A 111 7.46 -17.44 -14.64
N ARG A 112 7.90 -18.71 -14.63
CA ARG A 112 8.63 -19.32 -15.74
C ARG A 112 7.70 -19.61 -16.92
N GLY A 113 8.25 -19.72 -18.13
CA GLY A 113 7.48 -20.09 -19.34
C GLY A 113 6.57 -18.99 -19.90
N THR A 114 6.65 -17.76 -19.39
CA THR A 114 5.87 -16.64 -19.93
C THR A 114 6.48 -16.12 -21.23
N GLN A 115 5.65 -15.57 -22.12
CA GLN A 115 6.08 -15.12 -23.45
C GLN A 115 7.22 -14.08 -23.43
N SER A 116 7.16 -13.10 -22.53
CA SER A 116 8.24 -12.12 -22.33
C SER A 116 9.11 -12.47 -21.13
N GLY A 117 10.39 -12.10 -21.19
CA GLY A 117 11.34 -12.26 -20.07
C GLY A 117 11.11 -11.29 -18.91
N PHE A 118 10.40 -10.19 -19.17
CA PHE A 118 10.25 -9.07 -18.24
C PHE A 118 8.91 -9.08 -17.50
N LYS A 119 8.93 -8.75 -16.22
CA LYS A 119 7.74 -8.60 -15.37
C LYS A 119 6.90 -7.42 -15.86
N GLY A 120 5.59 -7.62 -15.92
CA GLY A 120 4.63 -6.61 -16.35
C GLY A 120 4.52 -6.40 -17.87
N VAL A 121 5.35 -7.08 -18.66
CA VAL A 121 5.34 -7.00 -20.12
C VAL A 121 4.53 -8.15 -20.70
N TYR A 122 3.71 -7.86 -21.71
CA TYR A 122 2.81 -8.81 -22.35
C TYR A 122 2.69 -8.51 -23.84
N TYR A 123 2.18 -9.50 -24.59
CA TYR A 123 1.92 -9.39 -26.03
C TYR A 123 0.43 -9.52 -26.30
N ARG A 124 -0.10 -8.68 -27.19
CA ARG A 124 -1.46 -8.77 -27.72
C ARG A 124 -1.46 -8.34 -29.18
N GLU A 125 -1.95 -9.21 -30.05
CA GLU A 125 -2.14 -8.91 -31.49
C GLU A 125 -0.84 -8.37 -32.15
N GLY A 126 0.31 -8.97 -31.82
CA GLY A 126 1.61 -8.55 -32.33
C GLY A 126 2.19 -7.27 -31.70
N ARG A 127 1.48 -6.64 -30.74
CA ARG A 127 1.93 -5.44 -30.03
C ARG A 127 2.37 -5.76 -28.61
N ILE A 128 3.41 -5.07 -28.16
CA ILE A 128 3.93 -5.18 -26.80
C ILE A 128 3.23 -4.15 -25.93
N PHE A 129 2.79 -4.56 -24.75
CA PHE A 129 2.19 -3.66 -23.78
C PHE A 129 2.67 -3.95 -22.37
N SER A 130 2.49 -2.97 -21.50
CA SER A 130 2.86 -3.06 -20.10
C SER A 130 1.68 -2.80 -19.18
N GLN A 131 1.57 -3.58 -18.11
CA GLN A 131 0.58 -3.36 -17.05
C GLN A 131 1.16 -3.68 -15.67
N VAL A 132 0.68 -2.97 -14.65
CA VAL A 132 1.01 -3.23 -13.25
C VAL A 132 -0.26 -3.57 -12.46
N ARG A 133 -0.15 -4.50 -11.51
CA ARG A 133 -1.24 -4.84 -10.60
C ARG A 133 -0.92 -4.31 -9.21
N PHE A 134 -1.76 -3.43 -8.70
CA PHE A 134 -1.63 -2.86 -7.36
C PHE A 134 -2.97 -2.91 -6.62
N GLU A 135 -2.94 -3.39 -5.37
CA GLU A 135 -4.14 -3.53 -4.51
C GLU A 135 -5.34 -4.22 -5.19
N GLY A 136 -5.04 -5.24 -6.00
CA GLY A 136 -6.06 -6.01 -6.73
C GLY A 136 -6.52 -5.36 -8.04
N ARG A 137 -6.17 -4.10 -8.30
CA ARG A 137 -6.51 -3.36 -9.53
C ARG A 137 -5.39 -3.48 -10.56
N GLN A 138 -5.78 -3.63 -11.83
CA GLN A 138 -4.85 -3.59 -12.96
C GLN A 138 -4.78 -2.16 -13.49
N ARG A 139 -3.56 -1.66 -13.69
CA ARG A 139 -3.28 -0.37 -14.30
C ARG A 139 -2.56 -0.61 -15.62
N TRP A 140 -3.20 -0.22 -16.71
CA TRP A 140 -2.60 -0.23 -18.04
C TRP A 140 -1.58 0.89 -18.15
N LEU A 141 -0.37 0.58 -18.63
CA LEU A 141 0.72 1.55 -18.77
C LEU A 141 0.91 2.01 -20.22
N GLY A 142 0.43 1.24 -21.20
CA GLY A 142 0.51 1.60 -22.62
C GLY A 142 1.03 0.48 -23.51
N TYR A 143 1.04 0.77 -24.81
CA TYR A 143 1.77 0.00 -25.81
C TYR A 143 3.17 0.57 -26.01
N PHE A 144 4.11 -0.30 -26.32
CA PHE A 144 5.52 0.03 -26.45
C PHE A 144 6.11 -0.60 -27.73
N PRO A 145 7.14 0.03 -28.32
CA PRO A 145 7.79 -0.51 -29.52
C PRO A 145 8.63 -1.75 -29.23
N ASP A 146 9.13 -1.91 -28.01
CA ASP A 146 10.03 -2.99 -27.62
C ASP A 146 9.77 -3.48 -26.18
N GLU A 147 10.26 -4.68 -25.85
CA GLU A 147 10.06 -5.26 -24.52
C GLU A 147 10.79 -4.49 -23.42
N VAL A 148 11.94 -3.90 -23.73
CA VAL A 148 12.80 -3.19 -22.76
C VAL A 148 12.13 -1.89 -22.34
N SER A 149 11.57 -1.11 -23.27
CA SER A 149 10.81 0.10 -22.96
C SER A 149 9.54 -0.22 -22.17
N ALA A 150 8.82 -1.29 -22.52
CA ALA A 150 7.69 -1.78 -21.74
C ALA A 150 8.07 -2.18 -20.30
N ALA A 151 9.23 -2.82 -20.14
CA ALA A 151 9.77 -3.23 -18.85
C ALA A 151 10.23 -2.04 -18.00
N ARG A 152 10.83 -1.02 -18.60
CA ARG A 152 11.20 0.24 -17.93
C ARG A 152 9.97 1.00 -17.45
N ALA A 153 8.92 1.07 -18.27
CA ALA A 153 7.64 1.66 -17.85
C ALA A 153 7.01 0.90 -16.68
N TYR A 154 7.09 -0.43 -16.70
CA TYR A 154 6.69 -1.25 -15.56
C TYR A 154 7.49 -0.93 -14.31
N ASP A 155 8.82 -0.88 -14.40
CA ASP A 155 9.70 -0.63 -13.25
C ASP A 155 9.40 0.73 -12.61
N TYR A 156 9.21 1.76 -13.42
CA TYR A 156 8.81 3.09 -12.95
C TYR A 156 7.50 3.04 -12.19
N ALA A 157 6.46 2.42 -12.77
CA ALA A 157 5.16 2.29 -12.12
C ALA A 157 5.22 1.43 -10.85
N ALA A 158 6.02 0.36 -10.84
CA ALA A 158 6.22 -0.49 -9.68
C ALA A 158 6.88 0.27 -8.53
N VAL A 159 7.89 1.09 -8.83
CA VAL A 159 8.59 1.93 -7.84
C VAL A 159 7.69 3.03 -7.29
N GLN A 160 6.90 3.70 -8.14
CA GLN A 160 5.93 4.70 -7.68
C GLN A 160 5.00 4.12 -6.61
N GLU A 161 4.46 2.93 -6.84
CA GLU A 161 3.45 2.34 -5.96
C GLU A 161 4.06 1.60 -4.75
N CYS A 162 5.20 0.92 -4.94
CA CYS A 162 5.77 -0.01 -3.97
C CYS A 162 7.08 0.46 -3.31
N GLY A 163 7.69 1.52 -3.84
CA GLY A 163 8.95 2.09 -3.34
C GLY A 163 10.08 1.07 -3.32
N GLU A 164 10.73 0.93 -2.16
CA GLU A 164 11.88 0.05 -1.98
C GLU A 164 11.54 -1.44 -2.21
N PHE A 165 10.28 -1.83 -1.99
CA PHE A 165 9.78 -3.21 -2.14
C PHE A 165 9.33 -3.56 -3.57
N ALA A 166 9.54 -2.65 -4.52
CA ALA A 166 9.23 -2.90 -5.92
C ALA A 166 10.13 -4.01 -6.50
N GLY A 167 9.52 -5.09 -6.98
CA GLY A 167 10.24 -6.11 -7.76
C GLY A 167 10.43 -5.63 -9.20
N VAL A 168 11.55 -4.96 -9.46
CA VAL A 168 11.94 -4.36 -10.75
C VAL A 168 12.68 -5.33 -11.68
N ASN A 169 12.67 -5.05 -12.97
CA ASN A 169 13.39 -5.76 -14.02
C ASN A 169 14.84 -5.30 -14.16
N PHE A 170 15.12 -4.01 -13.97
CA PHE A 170 16.46 -3.40 -14.09
C PHE A 170 16.97 -2.85 -12.74
N PRO A 171 17.43 -3.71 -11.81
CA PRO A 171 17.92 -3.25 -10.50
C PRO A 171 19.03 -2.20 -10.57
N ARG A 172 19.91 -2.27 -11.59
CA ARG A 172 21.01 -1.32 -11.79
C ARG A 172 20.52 0.10 -12.11
N GLU A 173 19.41 0.22 -12.84
CA GLU A 173 18.81 1.53 -13.16
C GLU A 173 18.02 2.10 -11.97
N TRP A 174 17.71 1.27 -10.98
CA TRP A 174 16.88 1.60 -9.83
C TRP A 174 17.62 1.40 -8.50
N PRO A 175 18.62 2.25 -8.19
CA PRO A 175 19.26 2.24 -6.87
C PRO A 175 18.26 2.64 -5.77
N PRO A 176 18.50 2.25 -4.50
CA PRO A 176 17.56 2.51 -3.39
C PRO A 176 17.18 3.99 -3.23
N GLU A 177 18.13 4.91 -3.43
CA GLU A 177 17.92 6.36 -3.33
C GLU A 177 16.88 6.84 -4.34
N ARG A 178 17.11 6.53 -5.63
CA ARG A 178 16.16 6.84 -6.71
C ARG A 178 14.78 6.24 -6.47
N ARG A 179 14.70 5.03 -5.90
CA ARG A 179 13.40 4.41 -5.57
C ARG A 179 12.65 5.22 -4.51
N ARG A 180 13.35 5.71 -3.49
CA ARG A 180 12.77 6.52 -2.41
C ARG A 180 12.26 7.86 -2.94
N GLU A 181 13.05 8.52 -3.79
CA GLU A 181 12.67 9.80 -4.41
C GLU A 181 11.40 9.67 -5.24
N VAL A 182 11.37 8.76 -6.22
CA VAL A 182 10.22 8.56 -7.09
C VAL A 182 8.97 8.16 -6.31
N HIS A 183 9.12 7.30 -5.29
CA HIS A 183 8.02 6.94 -4.42
C HIS A 183 7.51 8.14 -3.60
N ALA A 184 8.40 8.94 -3.03
CA ALA A 184 8.04 10.11 -2.24
C ALA A 184 7.30 11.17 -3.08
N GLU A 185 7.77 11.43 -4.30
CA GLU A 185 7.11 12.29 -5.28
C GLU A 185 5.69 11.77 -5.58
N TYR A 186 5.56 10.47 -5.86
CA TYR A 186 4.27 9.85 -6.11
C TYR A 186 3.32 9.96 -4.91
N GLN A 187 3.80 9.72 -3.69
CA GLN A 187 2.99 9.93 -2.49
C GLN A 187 2.56 11.39 -2.31
N ALA A 188 3.43 12.35 -2.66
CA ALA A 188 3.11 13.77 -2.63
C ALA A 188 2.02 14.14 -3.66
N THR A 189 2.07 13.59 -4.87
CA THR A 189 1.02 13.82 -5.89
C THR A 189 -0.32 13.26 -5.44
N LEU A 190 -0.36 12.02 -4.95
CA LEU A 190 -1.57 11.41 -4.39
C LEU A 190 -2.16 12.24 -3.25
N LYS A 191 -1.33 12.74 -2.34
CA LYS A 191 -1.76 13.61 -1.23
C LYS A 191 -2.34 14.93 -1.73
N LYS A 192 -1.75 15.53 -2.76
CA LYS A 192 -2.25 16.76 -3.39
C LYS A 192 -3.59 16.53 -4.09
N GLU A 193 -3.74 15.42 -4.80
CA GLU A 193 -4.99 15.01 -5.46
C GLU A 193 -6.09 14.72 -4.44
N ALA A 194 -5.79 13.97 -3.37
CA ALA A 194 -6.72 13.69 -2.28
C ALA A 194 -7.22 15.00 -1.63
N ARG A 195 -6.32 15.95 -1.35
CA ARG A 195 -6.68 17.29 -0.85
C ARG A 195 -7.59 18.04 -1.83
N ARG A 196 -7.29 18.00 -3.14
CA ARG A 196 -8.13 18.62 -4.18
C ARG A 196 -9.52 17.99 -4.23
N ASN A 197 -9.61 16.66 -4.20
CA ASN A 197 -10.86 15.91 -4.24
C ASN A 197 -11.70 16.15 -2.98
N ALA A 198 -11.08 16.19 -1.79
CA ALA A 198 -11.75 16.54 -0.54
C ALA A 198 -12.32 17.97 -0.57
N ARG A 199 -11.57 18.94 -1.11
CA ARG A 199 -12.07 20.32 -1.31
C ARG A 199 -13.26 20.37 -2.27
N LYS A 200 -13.20 19.64 -3.40
CA LYS A 200 -14.31 19.52 -4.35
C LYS A 200 -15.56 18.91 -3.69
N ALA A 201 -15.40 17.80 -2.97
CA ALA A 201 -16.48 17.13 -2.25
C ALA A 201 -17.12 18.05 -1.20
N ARG A 202 -16.33 18.81 -0.42
CA ARG A 202 -16.85 19.78 0.55
C ARG A 202 -17.65 20.90 -0.13
N LYS A 203 -17.22 21.39 -1.30
CA LYS A 203 -17.96 22.39 -2.08
C LYS A 203 -19.31 21.84 -2.56
N ILE A 204 -19.34 20.60 -3.07
CA ILE A 204 -20.57 19.92 -3.51
C ILE A 204 -21.55 19.79 -2.33
N ARG A 205 -21.10 19.22 -1.21
CA ARG A 205 -21.91 19.08 0.01
C ARG A 205 -22.47 20.41 0.53
N THR A 206 -21.67 21.48 0.43
CA THR A 206 -22.11 22.83 0.85
C THR A 206 -23.18 23.40 -0.09
N LYS A 207 -23.06 23.17 -1.40
CA LYS A 207 -24.06 23.57 -2.40
C LYS A 207 -25.38 22.81 -2.20
N GLU A 208 -25.30 21.49 -2.00
CA GLU A 208 -26.46 20.63 -1.70
C GLU A 208 -27.17 21.10 -0.43
N ARG A 209 -26.44 21.31 0.67
CA ARG A 209 -27.01 21.82 1.92
C ARG A 209 -27.73 23.16 1.75
N LYS A 210 -27.15 24.09 0.97
CA LYS A 210 -27.78 25.38 0.66
C LYS A 210 -29.09 25.20 -0.13
N LYS A 211 -29.09 24.33 -1.14
CA LYS A 211 -30.27 23.99 -1.95
C LYS A 211 -31.38 23.40 -1.08
N ASP A 212 -31.05 22.48 -0.18
CA ASP A 212 -32.01 21.87 0.74
C ASP A 212 -32.59 22.91 1.71
N THR A 213 -31.75 23.75 2.33
CA THR A 213 -32.26 24.84 3.18
C THR A 213 -33.17 25.79 2.42
N HIS A 214 -32.86 26.13 1.16
CA HIS A 214 -33.71 26.99 0.35
C HIS A 214 -35.07 26.33 0.07
N LYS A 215 -35.07 25.03 -0.30
CA LYS A 215 -36.28 24.23 -0.54
C LYS A 215 -37.15 24.10 0.71
N THR A 216 -36.56 23.89 1.89
CA THR A 216 -37.30 23.83 3.15
C THR A 216 -37.91 25.20 3.50
N ARG A 217 -37.16 26.29 3.27
CA ARG A 217 -37.65 27.66 3.53
C ARG A 217 -38.82 28.04 2.62
N THR A 218 -38.76 27.71 1.33
CA THR A 218 -39.86 27.95 0.38
C THR A 218 -41.09 27.11 0.71
N LYS A 219 -40.92 25.83 1.07
CA LYS A 219 -42.03 24.97 1.55
C LYS A 219 -42.70 25.55 2.79
N HIS A 220 -41.92 26.06 3.75
CA HIS A 220 -42.47 26.63 4.99
C HIS A 220 -43.18 27.96 4.74
N ALA A 221 -42.65 28.80 3.85
CA ALA A 221 -43.29 30.05 3.43
C ALA A 221 -44.62 29.80 2.71
N ARG A 222 -44.69 28.79 1.83
CA ARG A 222 -45.91 28.37 1.15
C ARG A 222 -46.98 27.88 2.14
N ARG A 223 -46.62 26.98 3.07
CA ARG A 223 -47.53 26.53 4.14
C ARG A 223 -48.07 27.68 4.99
N ARG A 224 -47.23 28.67 5.31
CA ARG A 224 -47.67 29.87 6.03
C ARG A 224 -48.72 30.66 5.25
N ARG A 225 -48.52 30.86 3.95
CA ARG A 225 -49.48 31.57 3.07
C ARG A 225 -50.82 30.82 2.97
N GLU A 226 -50.78 29.51 2.77
CA GLU A 226 -51.98 28.65 2.75
C GLU A 226 -52.74 28.70 4.09
N SER A 227 -52.03 28.69 5.22
CA SER A 227 -52.66 28.81 6.55
C SER A 227 -53.24 30.20 6.84
N SER A 228 -52.69 31.27 6.23
CA SER A 228 -53.22 32.62 6.38
C SER A 228 -54.45 32.89 5.51
N SER A 229 -54.59 32.25 4.35
CA SER A 229 -55.78 32.38 3.50
C SER A 229 -56.96 31.54 3.99
N ALA A 230 -56.72 30.47 4.76
CA ALA A 230 -57.76 29.63 5.35
C ALA A 230 -58.33 30.18 6.67
N ARG A 231 -57.82 31.31 7.18
CA ARG A 231 -58.29 31.90 8.43
C ARG A 231 -59.49 32.81 8.15
N ALA A 232 -60.69 32.28 8.33
CA ALA A 232 -61.93 33.07 8.27
C ALA A 232 -61.85 34.29 9.22
N PRO A 233 -62.43 35.45 8.85
CA PRO A 233 -62.41 36.63 9.70
C PRO A 233 -63.05 36.30 11.05
N HIS A 234 -62.27 36.43 12.13
CA HIS A 234 -62.79 36.31 13.47
C HIS A 234 -63.86 37.39 13.68
N PRO A 235 -65.06 37.06 14.22
CA PRO A 235 -66.07 38.06 14.52
C PRO A 235 -65.50 39.11 15.48
N ALA A 236 -65.83 40.37 15.22
CA ALA A 236 -65.31 41.53 15.92
C ALA A 236 -65.38 41.35 17.44
N ARG A 237 -64.20 41.36 18.07
CA ARG A 237 -64.07 41.19 19.52
C ARG A 237 -64.65 42.43 20.21
N ARG A 238 -65.83 42.28 20.80
CA ARG A 238 -66.49 43.31 21.63
C ARG A 238 -65.53 43.70 22.76
N LYS A 239 -65.21 45.00 22.86
CA LYS A 239 -64.32 45.55 23.90
C LYS A 239 -64.95 45.33 25.27
N THR A 240 -64.43 44.38 26.04
CA THR A 240 -64.67 44.31 27.49
C THR A 240 -63.38 44.67 28.19
N SER A 241 -63.40 45.80 28.89
CA SER A 241 -62.39 46.24 29.83
C SER A 241 -62.31 45.26 31.00
N LYS A 242 -61.17 44.59 31.16
CA LYS A 242 -60.55 44.22 32.45
C LYS A 242 -59.29 43.41 32.19
N SER A 243 -58.14 44.03 32.44
CA SER A 243 -56.84 43.36 32.50
C SER A 243 -56.71 42.56 33.81
N PRO A 244 -56.32 41.28 33.81
CA PRO A 244 -55.96 40.58 35.03
C PRO A 244 -54.52 40.92 35.46
N PRO A 245 -54.19 40.81 36.77
CA PRO A 245 -52.93 41.26 37.29
C PRO A 245 -51.78 40.33 36.88
N ARG A 246 -50.61 40.96 36.72
CA ARG A 246 -49.37 40.39 36.19
C ARG A 246 -48.75 39.44 37.22
N THR A 247 -48.81 38.14 37.00
CA THR A 247 -48.09 37.17 37.86
C THR A 247 -46.58 37.21 37.55
N ARG A 248 -45.81 37.35 38.62
CA ARG A 248 -44.35 37.50 38.64
C ARG A 248 -43.71 36.18 38.21
N ARG A 249 -42.96 36.21 37.10
CA ARG A 249 -42.18 35.08 36.57
C ARG A 249 -41.05 34.74 37.53
N THR A 250 -41.15 33.60 38.20
CA THR A 250 -40.07 33.02 39.01
C THR A 250 -38.91 32.62 38.10
N GLN A 251 -37.69 33.05 38.46
CA GLN A 251 -36.47 32.67 37.76
C GLN A 251 -36.15 31.21 38.08
N ARG A 252 -36.01 30.37 37.04
CA ARG A 252 -35.45 29.02 37.17
C ARG A 252 -33.94 29.13 37.46
N PRO A 253 -33.39 28.41 38.45
CA PRO A 253 -31.97 28.45 38.73
C PRO A 253 -31.18 27.76 37.62
N ARG A 254 -30.06 28.37 37.22
CA ARG A 254 -29.06 27.79 36.31
C ARG A 254 -28.30 26.68 37.05
N THR A 255 -28.52 25.44 36.67
CA THR A 255 -27.62 24.34 37.04
C THR A 255 -26.30 24.46 36.28
N LYS A 256 -25.22 24.77 37.01
CA LYS A 256 -23.84 24.68 36.51
C LYS A 256 -23.44 23.21 36.38
N MET A 257 -23.30 22.71 35.15
CA MET A 257 -22.60 21.45 34.91
C MET A 257 -21.10 21.64 35.19
N LYS A 258 -20.58 20.95 36.21
CA LYS A 258 -19.13 20.81 36.47
C LYS A 258 -18.51 19.95 35.36
N ARG A 259 -17.40 20.43 34.78
CA ARG A 259 -16.52 19.63 33.89
C ARG A 259 -15.82 18.54 34.73
N PRO A 260 -15.64 17.32 34.21
CA PRO A 260 -14.81 16.32 34.87
C PRO A 260 -13.33 16.72 34.77
N GLN A 261 -12.60 16.59 35.88
CA GLN A 261 -11.15 16.68 35.90
C GLN A 261 -10.54 15.42 35.27
N ALA A 262 -9.52 15.61 34.44
CA ALA A 262 -8.67 14.54 33.96
C ALA A 262 -7.72 14.12 35.09
N GLY A 263 -7.77 12.84 35.45
CA GLY A 263 -6.83 12.21 36.38
C GLY A 263 -5.44 12.09 35.77
N ARG A 264 -4.44 12.22 36.64
CA ARG A 264 -3.02 12.02 36.41
C ARG A 264 -2.69 10.57 36.05
#